data_AF-A0A9N9J843-F1
#
_entry.id   AF-A0A9N9J843-F1
#
_cell.length_a   1.000
_cell.length_b   1.000
_cell.length_c   1.000
_cell.angle_alpha   90.00
_cell.angle_beta   90.00
_cell.angle_gamma   90.00
#
_symmetry.space_group_name_H-M   'P 1'
#
loop_
_entity.id
_entity.type
_entity.pdbx_description
1 polymer ?
#
loop_
_entity_poly.entity_id
_entity_poly.type
_entity_poly.pdbx_seq_one_letter_code
_entity_poly.pdbx_strand_id
1 'polypeptide(L)'
;EGEIAENIKAMIVNSNQITGWVAESILNQTEVRKRCALIKHFVTIADRCRVLNNFNSLTAIISGLNSAPIHRLKRTWEMVNQKTMQTLEALNRIMNSTKNFSDYRETLHSVNPPCVPFLGVYLTDLTFIEDGNPDTLKKDRALINFSKRMKTAEVIREIQQYQS
;
A
#
# COMPACT_ATOMS: atom_id res chain seq x y z
N GLU A 1 -4.65 -27.32 -12.36
CA GLU A 1 -5.53 -26.15 -12.15
C GLU A 1 -4.64 -24.92 -12.22
N GLY A 2 -4.98 -23.91 -13.04
CA GLY A 2 -4.18 -22.68 -13.10
C GLY A 2 -4.23 -21.96 -11.75
N GLU A 3 -3.12 -21.36 -11.31
CA GLU A 3 -3.12 -20.62 -10.06
C GLU A 3 -4.11 -19.45 -10.15
N ILE A 4 -5.09 -19.44 -9.24
CA ILE A 4 -6.07 -18.35 -9.14
C ILE A 4 -5.32 -17.04 -8.90
N ALA A 5 -5.56 -16.05 -9.76
CA ALA A 5 -5.06 -14.67 -9.66
C ALA A 5 -3.52 -14.55 -9.56
N GLU A 6 -2.78 -15.28 -10.39
CA GLU A 6 -1.31 -15.29 -10.45
C GLU A 6 -0.68 -13.89 -10.41
N ASN A 7 -1.15 -12.96 -11.25
CA ASN A 7 -0.58 -11.60 -11.32
C ASN A 7 -0.79 -10.79 -10.04
N ILE A 8 -1.94 -10.94 -9.38
CA ILE A 8 -2.24 -10.25 -8.11
C ILE A 8 -1.34 -10.80 -7.00
N LYS A 9 -1.15 -12.13 -6.95
CA LYS A 9 -0.22 -12.76 -6.03
C LYS A 9 1.22 -12.29 -6.28
N ALA A 10 1.66 -12.22 -7.54
CA ALA A 10 2.97 -11.74 -7.90
C ALA A 10 3.21 -10.30 -7.42
N MET A 11 2.22 -9.41 -7.56
CA MET A 11 2.29 -8.04 -7.02
C MET A 11 2.43 -8.03 -5.48
N ILE A 12 1.66 -8.86 -4.77
CA ILE A 12 1.75 -8.99 -3.31
C ILE A 12 3.13 -9.49 -2.89
N VAL A 13 3.64 -10.53 -3.55
CA VAL A 13 4.98 -11.09 -3.30
C VAL A 13 6.04 -10.03 -3.52
N ASN A 14 5.97 -9.27 -4.62
CA ASN A 14 6.90 -8.18 -4.89
C ASN A 14 6.86 -7.09 -3.81
N SER A 15 5.67 -6.65 -3.36
CA SER A 15 5.54 -5.69 -2.27
C SER A 15 6.17 -6.21 -0.97
N ASN A 16 5.94 -7.48 -0.63
CA ASN A 16 6.54 -8.11 0.55
C ASN A 16 8.07 -8.21 0.44
N GLN A 17 8.59 -8.53 -0.75
CA GLN A 17 10.02 -8.55 -1.03
C GLN A 17 10.65 -7.16 -0.85
N ILE A 18 10.00 -6.10 -1.34
CA ILE A 18 10.46 -4.72 -1.14
C ILE A 18 10.49 -4.38 0.36
N THR A 19 9.42 -4.69 1.10
CA THR A 19 9.34 -4.47 2.55
C THR A 19 10.46 -5.20 3.29
N GLY A 20 10.68 -6.48 2.98
CA GLY A 20 11.75 -7.29 3.56
C GLY A 20 13.14 -6.75 3.21
N TRP A 21 13.37 -6.41 1.94
CA TRP A 21 14.63 -5.88 1.44
C TRP A 21 15.02 -4.55 2.12
N VAL A 22 14.07 -3.65 2.35
CA VAL A 22 14.30 -2.41 3.10
C VAL A 22 14.79 -2.71 4.52
N ALA A 23 14.09 -3.61 5.22
CA ALA A 23 14.45 -3.96 6.59
C ALA A 23 15.81 -4.65 6.67
N GLU A 24 16.04 -5.65 5.81
CA GLU A 24 17.30 -6.40 5.74
C GLU A 24 18.48 -5.49 5.40
N SER A 25 18.33 -4.60 4.40
CA SER A 25 19.38 -3.65 3.99
C SER A 25 19.86 -2.79 5.15
N ILE A 26 18.93 -2.32 6.01
CA ILE A 26 19.24 -1.51 7.18
C ILE A 26 19.89 -2.38 8.27
N LEU A 27 19.34 -3.55 8.57
CA LEU A 27 19.81 -4.43 9.65
C LEU A 27 21.21 -5.01 9.37
N ASN A 28 21.56 -5.20 8.10
CA ASN A 28 22.87 -5.68 7.68
C ASN A 28 23.99 -4.64 7.92
N GLN A 29 23.66 -3.40 8.29
CA GLN A 29 24.66 -2.39 8.64
C GLN A 29 24.92 -2.35 10.14
N THR A 30 26.15 -2.68 10.54
CA THR A 30 26.63 -2.62 11.93
C THR A 30 26.76 -1.18 12.44
N GLU A 31 27.23 -0.27 11.58
CA GLU A 31 27.44 1.14 11.92
C GLU A 31 26.13 1.96 11.89
N VAL A 32 25.87 2.70 12.98
CA VAL A 32 24.68 3.57 13.11
C VAL A 32 24.58 4.59 11.97
N ARG A 33 25.71 5.19 11.58
CA ARG A 33 25.76 6.20 10.52
C ARG A 33 25.34 5.63 9.16
N LYS A 34 25.76 4.41 8.84
CA LYS A 34 25.35 3.71 7.60
C LYS A 34 23.86 3.40 7.61
N ARG A 35 23.31 2.95 8.75
CA ARG A 35 21.85 2.77 8.90
C ARG A 35 21.07 4.07 8.68
N CYS A 36 21.52 5.18 9.27
CA CYS A 36 20.89 6.49 9.07
C CYS A 36 20.90 6.92 7.60
N ALA A 37 22.01 6.68 6.90
CA ALA A 37 22.14 6.96 5.47
C ALA A 37 21.15 6.14 4.63
N LEU A 38 21.00 4.85 4.93
CA LEU A 38 20.02 3.98 4.26
C LEU A 38 18.58 4.38 4.55
N ILE A 39 18.23 4.70 5.80
CA ILE A 39 16.90 5.22 6.15
C ILE A 39 16.59 6.48 5.34
N LYS A 40 17.51 7.45 5.31
CA LYS A 40 17.36 8.66 4.49
C LYS A 40 17.17 8.34 3.02
N HIS A 41 17.93 7.38 2.49
CA HIS A 41 17.82 6.95 1.10
C HIS A 41 16.45 6.35 0.80
N PHE A 42 15.96 5.42 1.63
CA PHE A 42 14.65 4.82 1.45
C PHE A 42 13.50 5.82 1.60
N VAL A 43 13.57 6.75 2.55
CA VAL A 43 12.60 7.85 2.66
C VAL A 43 12.59 8.71 1.39
N THR A 44 13.76 8.96 0.81
CA THR A 44 13.87 9.70 -0.46
C THR A 44 13.24 8.91 -1.62
N ILE A 45 13.49 7.60 -1.71
CA ILE A 45 12.86 6.74 -2.72
C ILE A 45 11.35 6.72 -2.54
N ALA A 46 10.86 6.58 -1.31
CA ALA A 46 9.44 6.60 -1.00
C ALA A 46 8.78 7.92 -1.45
N ASP A 47 9.39 9.08 -1.16
CA ASP A 47 8.85 10.36 -1.66
C ASP A 47 8.88 10.45 -3.19
N ARG A 48 9.88 9.85 -3.87
CA ARG A 48 9.86 9.73 -5.33
C ARG A 48 8.73 8.82 -5.83
N CYS A 49 8.47 7.70 -5.17
CA CYS A 49 7.31 6.86 -5.48
C CYS A 49 6.01 7.66 -5.36
N ARG A 50 5.85 8.49 -4.32
CA ARG A 50 4.69 9.38 -4.17
C ARG A 50 4.57 10.36 -5.35
N VAL A 51 5.66 11.03 -5.73
CA VAL A 51 5.67 11.98 -6.87
C VAL A 51 5.31 11.29 -8.20
N LEU A 52 5.69 10.02 -8.35
CA LEU A 52 5.36 9.19 -9.52
C LEU A 52 3.98 8.52 -9.42
N ASN A 53 3.16 8.86 -8.42
CA ASN A 53 1.88 8.21 -8.13
C ASN A 53 1.97 6.69 -7.97
N ASN A 54 3.14 6.18 -7.55
CA ASN A 54 3.34 4.77 -7.24
C ASN A 54 3.12 4.51 -5.75
N PHE A 55 1.85 4.46 -5.37
CA PHE A 55 1.43 4.25 -3.99
C PHE A 55 1.70 2.81 -3.50
N ASN A 56 1.73 1.84 -4.41
CA ASN A 56 2.05 0.45 -4.04
C ASN A 56 3.49 0.34 -3.49
N SER A 57 4.49 0.82 -4.24
CA SER A 57 5.89 0.79 -3.79
C SER A 57 6.15 1.74 -2.61
N LEU A 58 5.51 2.91 -2.59
CA LEU A 58 5.53 3.82 -1.44
C LEU A 58 5.14 3.07 -0.15
N THR A 59 4.00 2.38 -0.18
CA THR A 59 3.48 1.63 0.96
C THR A 59 4.45 0.54 1.37
N ALA A 60 4.97 -0.24 0.43
CA ALA A 60 5.93 -1.32 0.71
C ALA A 60 7.20 -0.81 1.42
N ILE A 61 7.74 0.33 1.00
CA ILE A 61 8.94 0.93 1.63
C ILE A 61 8.62 1.44 3.03
N ILE A 62 7.50 2.15 3.20
CA ILE A 62 7.06 2.66 4.51
C ILE A 62 6.82 1.50 5.48
N SER A 63 6.17 0.42 5.03
CA SER A 63 5.97 -0.79 5.83
C SER A 63 7.29 -1.40 6.29
N GLY A 64 8.34 -1.36 5.45
CA GLY A 64 9.68 -1.80 5.82
C GLY A 64 10.30 -0.93 6.92
N LEU A 65 10.20 0.39 6.78
CA LEU A 65 10.71 1.37 7.75
C LEU A 65 9.95 1.32 9.10
N ASN A 66 8.64 1.10 9.07
CA ASN A 66 7.78 1.01 10.25
C ASN A 66 7.74 -0.40 10.86
N SER A 67 8.38 -1.38 10.21
CA SER A 67 8.42 -2.74 10.73
C SER A 67 9.06 -2.76 12.13
N ALA A 68 8.55 -3.64 13.01
CA ALA A 68 9.06 -3.79 14.38
C ALA A 68 10.60 -3.85 14.48
N PRO A 69 11.34 -4.55 13.59
CA PRO A 69 12.80 -4.59 13.70
C PRO A 69 13.53 -3.30 13.36
N ILE A 70 12.95 -2.44 12.53
CA ILE A 70 13.53 -1.14 12.22
C ILE A 70 13.06 -0.09 13.22
N HIS A 71 11.77 -0.07 13.56
CA HIS A 71 11.18 0.90 14.48
C HIS A 71 11.85 0.89 15.88
N ARG A 72 12.28 -0.29 16.35
CA ARG A 72 12.95 -0.41 17.67
C ARG A 72 14.38 0.15 17.74
N LEU A 73 14.99 0.54 16.63
CA LEU A 73 16.39 1.00 16.56
C LEU A 73 16.56 2.45 17.08
N LYS A 74 16.23 2.70 18.36
CA LYS A 74 16.17 4.05 18.97
C LYS A 74 17.37 4.94 18.65
N ARG A 75 18.58 4.44 18.93
CA ARG A 75 19.85 5.16 18.66
C ARG A 75 20.03 5.55 17.19
N THR A 76 19.49 4.77 16.26
CA THR A 76 19.54 5.09 14.83
C THR A 76 18.57 6.21 14.52
N TRP A 77 17.32 6.09 14.97
CA TRP A 77 16.28 7.11 14.74
C TRP A 77 16.62 8.46 15.34
N GLU A 78 17.23 8.49 16.53
CA GLU A 78 17.74 9.72 17.17
C GLU A 78 18.79 10.45 16.32
N MET A 79 19.52 9.74 15.46
CA MET A 79 20.55 10.29 14.57
C MET A 79 20.03 10.62 13.16
N VAL A 80 18.82 10.21 12.81
CA VAL A 80 18.20 10.59 11.53
C VAL A 80 17.84 12.06 11.60
N ASN A 81 18.24 12.84 10.59
CA ASN A 81 17.97 14.27 10.58
C ASN A 81 16.46 14.58 10.54
N GLN A 82 16.08 15.69 11.15
CA GLN A 82 14.68 16.09 11.31
C GLN A 82 13.94 16.24 9.97
N LYS A 83 14.60 16.74 8.91
CA LYS A 83 14.00 16.87 7.58
C LYS A 83 13.54 15.50 7.03
N THR A 84 14.35 14.47 7.20
CA THR A 84 14.01 13.10 6.77
C THR A 84 12.84 12.56 7.59
N MET A 85 12.82 12.80 8.90
CA MET A 85 11.71 12.39 9.77
C MET A 85 10.40 13.06 9.36
N GLN A 86 10.41 14.37 9.10
CA GLN A 86 9.24 15.11 8.63
C GLN A 86 8.70 14.58 7.30
N THR A 87 9.58 14.24 6.36
CA THR A 87 9.17 13.59 5.11
C THR A 87 8.51 12.24 5.39
N LEU A 88 9.12 11.39 6.22
CA LEU A 88 8.55 10.09 6.57
C LEU A 88 7.18 10.22 7.27
N GLU A 89 7.03 11.18 8.19
CA GLU A 89 5.75 11.47 8.85
C GLU A 89 4.67 11.92 7.85
N ALA A 90 5.02 12.79 6.90
CA ALA A 90 4.09 13.22 5.85
C ALA A 90 3.65 12.04 4.95
N LEU A 91 4.58 11.17 4.57
CA LEU A 91 4.28 9.97 3.79
C LEU A 91 3.40 8.98 4.57
N ASN A 92 3.67 8.79 5.87
CA ASN A 92 2.86 7.97 6.76
C ASN A 92 1.43 8.51 6.89
N ARG A 93 1.26 9.83 6.93
CA ARG A 93 -0.06 10.47 7.01
C ARG A 93 -0.90 10.16 5.77
N ILE A 94 -0.31 10.28 4.57
CA ILE A 94 -1.00 9.96 3.32
C ILE A 94 -1.47 8.50 3.32
N MET A 95 -0.61 7.56 3.75
CA MET A 95 -0.92 6.13 3.76
C MET A 95 -1.58 5.63 5.06
N ASN A 96 -2.11 6.52 5.89
CA ASN A 96 -2.73 6.16 7.16
C ASN A 96 -4.04 5.38 6.93
N SER A 97 -4.21 4.25 7.62
CA SER A 97 -5.41 3.41 7.53
C SER A 97 -6.64 3.97 8.26
N THR A 98 -6.49 5.07 9.00
CA THR A 98 -7.58 5.75 9.72
C THR A 98 -8.68 6.15 8.74
N LYS A 99 -9.95 6.01 9.17
CA LYS A 99 -11.14 6.30 8.34
C LYS A 99 -11.10 5.60 6.96
N ASN A 100 -10.67 4.34 6.92
CA ASN A 100 -10.57 3.54 5.70
C ASN A 100 -9.69 4.21 4.62
N PHE A 101 -8.50 4.65 5.02
CA PHE A 101 -7.53 5.27 4.11
C PHE A 101 -8.05 6.55 3.45
N SER A 102 -8.76 7.42 4.20
CA SER A 102 -9.40 8.62 3.62
C SER A 102 -8.43 9.53 2.87
N ASP A 103 -7.27 9.83 3.47
CA ASP A 103 -6.28 10.75 2.90
C ASP A 103 -5.66 10.15 1.62
N TYR A 104 -5.40 8.84 1.62
CA TYR A 104 -4.94 8.11 0.44
C TYR A 104 -5.98 8.09 -0.66
N ARG A 105 -7.26 7.80 -0.35
CA ARG A 105 -8.35 7.75 -1.33
C ARG A 105 -8.56 9.12 -1.98
N GLU A 106 -8.58 10.19 -1.19
CA GLU A 106 -8.68 11.56 -1.71
C GLU A 106 -7.51 11.90 -2.62
N THR A 107 -6.28 11.56 -2.20
CA THR A 107 -5.08 11.74 -3.03
C THR A 107 -5.21 10.97 -4.34
N LEU A 108 -5.62 9.70 -4.28
CA LEU A 108 -5.73 8.83 -5.44
C LEU A 108 -6.78 9.33 -6.44
N HIS A 109 -7.93 9.84 -5.96
CA HIS A 109 -8.97 10.43 -6.82
C HIS A 109 -8.55 11.75 -7.47
N SER A 110 -7.58 12.46 -6.89
CA SER A 110 -7.02 13.70 -7.46
C SER A 110 -5.93 13.45 -8.52
N VAL A 111 -5.44 12.21 -8.63
CA VAL A 111 -4.32 11.85 -9.50
C VAL A 111 -4.81 11.63 -10.93
N ASN A 112 -4.18 12.33 -11.88
CA ASN A 112 -4.27 11.97 -13.28
C ASN A 112 -3.28 10.83 -13.59
N PRO A 113 -3.69 9.78 -14.33
CA PRO A 113 -2.78 8.72 -14.77
C PRO A 113 -1.50 9.26 -15.44
N PRO A 114 -0.36 8.55 -15.31
CA PRO A 114 -0.20 7.19 -14.78
C PRO A 114 -0.16 7.13 -13.24
N CYS A 115 -0.64 6.02 -12.68
CA CYS A 115 -0.67 5.74 -11.24
C CYS A 115 -0.59 4.24 -10.96
N VAL A 116 0.12 3.85 -9.90
CA VAL A 116 0.10 2.48 -9.38
C VAL A 116 -0.55 2.50 -7.99
N PRO A 117 -1.86 2.19 -7.87
CA PRO A 117 -2.54 2.24 -6.59
C PRO A 117 -2.03 1.16 -5.63
N PHE A 118 -2.14 1.42 -4.33
CA PHE A 118 -1.98 0.39 -3.31
C PHE A 118 -3.19 -0.56 -3.34
N LEU A 119 -2.97 -1.76 -3.89
CA LEU A 119 -4.02 -2.72 -4.18
C LEU A 119 -4.72 -3.27 -2.92
N GLY A 120 -4.06 -3.24 -1.75
CA GLY A 120 -4.63 -3.75 -0.49
C GLY A 120 -5.95 -3.09 -0.10
N VAL A 121 -6.13 -1.81 -0.42
CA VAL A 121 -7.38 -1.06 -0.17
C VAL A 121 -8.52 -1.62 -1.04
N TYR A 122 -8.27 -1.81 -2.33
CA TYR A 122 -9.28 -2.36 -3.24
C TYR A 122 -9.61 -3.82 -2.96
N LEU A 123 -8.61 -4.64 -2.58
CA LEU A 123 -8.86 -6.03 -2.16
C LEU A 123 -9.73 -6.08 -0.91
N THR A 124 -9.50 -5.16 0.03
CA THR A 124 -10.32 -5.04 1.23
C THR A 124 -11.76 -4.65 0.88
N ASP A 125 -11.96 -3.69 -0.02
CA ASP A 125 -13.30 -3.30 -0.49
C ASP A 125 -14.02 -4.47 -1.17
N LEU A 126 -13.32 -5.23 -2.02
CA LEU A 126 -13.87 -6.42 -2.69
C LEU A 126 -14.27 -7.50 -1.69
N THR A 127 -13.43 -7.78 -0.68
CA THR A 127 -13.77 -8.72 0.40
C THR A 127 -15.00 -8.26 1.19
N PHE A 128 -15.09 -6.98 1.55
CA PHE A 128 -16.27 -6.45 2.25
C PHE A 128 -17.55 -6.54 1.41
N ILE A 129 -17.46 -6.33 0.10
CA ILE A 129 -18.60 -6.51 -0.81
C ILE A 129 -19.01 -7.98 -0.86
N GLU A 130 -18.03 -8.88 -0.99
CA GLU A 130 -18.25 -10.33 -1.10
C GLU A 130 -18.93 -10.90 0.14
N ASP A 131 -18.35 -10.64 1.32
CA ASP A 131 -18.82 -11.17 2.60
C ASP A 131 -20.09 -10.46 3.10
N GLY A 132 -20.24 -9.17 2.77
CA GLY A 132 -21.33 -8.33 3.26
C GLY A 132 -22.64 -8.45 2.46
N ASN A 133 -22.61 -9.02 1.26
CA ASN A 133 -23.77 -9.05 0.36
C ASN A 133 -23.99 -10.49 -0.19
N PRO A 134 -25.21 -11.06 -0.06
CA PRO A 134 -25.49 -12.38 -0.63
C PRO A 134 -25.49 -12.34 -2.16
N ASP A 135 -25.12 -13.45 -2.80
CA ASP A 135 -25.09 -13.57 -4.28
C ASP A 135 -26.47 -13.49 -4.93
N THR A 136 -27.51 -13.86 -4.18
CA THR A 136 -28.90 -13.90 -4.64
C THR A 136 -29.81 -13.11 -3.70
N LEU A 137 -30.99 -12.75 -4.17
CA LEU A 137 -31.94 -11.98 -3.37
C LEU A 137 -32.45 -12.83 -2.19
N LYS A 138 -32.54 -12.22 -1.00
CA LYS A 138 -32.97 -12.93 0.21
C LYS A 138 -34.36 -13.58 0.07
N LYS A 139 -35.25 -12.94 -0.71
CA LYS A 139 -36.62 -13.39 -0.94
C LYS A 139 -36.74 -14.46 -2.03
N ASP A 140 -35.79 -14.51 -2.96
CA ASP A 140 -35.79 -15.44 -4.08
C ASP A 140 -34.36 -15.80 -4.45
N ARG A 141 -33.96 -17.03 -4.10
CA ARG A 141 -32.61 -17.53 -4.35
C ARG A 141 -32.34 -17.83 -5.83
N ALA A 142 -33.35 -17.85 -6.70
CA ALA A 142 -33.15 -17.97 -8.14
C ALA A 142 -32.74 -16.64 -8.78
N LEU A 143 -32.95 -15.51 -8.10
CA LEU A 143 -32.65 -14.18 -8.63
C LEU A 143 -31.29 -13.67 -8.13
N ILE A 144 -30.44 -13.26 -9.07
CA ILE A 144 -29.11 -12.70 -8.80
C ILE A 144 -29.25 -11.34 -8.08
N ASN A 145 -28.40 -11.11 -7.08
CA ASN A 145 -28.27 -9.80 -6.46
C ASN A 145 -27.44 -8.86 -7.34
N PHE A 146 -28.10 -8.17 -8.26
CA PHE A 146 -27.44 -7.26 -9.20
C PHE A 146 -26.72 -6.10 -8.50
N SER A 147 -27.22 -5.66 -7.33
CA SER A 147 -26.57 -4.61 -6.52
C SER A 147 -25.19 -5.04 -6.02
N LYS A 148 -24.99 -6.31 -5.64
CA LYS A 148 -23.65 -6.85 -5.31
C LYS A 148 -22.73 -6.77 -6.52
N ARG A 149 -23.21 -7.27 -7.67
CA ARG A 149 -22.43 -7.32 -8.93
C ARG A 149 -22.03 -5.93 -9.41
N MET A 150 -22.92 -4.95 -9.29
CA MET A 150 -22.64 -3.55 -9.63
C MET A 150 -21.52 -2.97 -8.77
N LYS A 151 -21.58 -3.14 -7.44
CA LYS A 151 -20.52 -2.66 -6.53
C LYS A 151 -19.17 -3.29 -6.85
N THR A 152 -19.11 -4.61 -7.08
CA THR A 152 -17.89 -5.29 -7.49
C THR A 152 -17.34 -4.71 -8.81
N ALA A 153 -18.21 -4.49 -9.79
CA ALA A 153 -17.82 -3.95 -11.10
C ALA A 153 -17.35 -2.49 -11.02
N GLU A 154 -17.88 -1.69 -10.11
CA GLU A 154 -17.41 -0.31 -9.87
C GLU A 154 -15.98 -0.29 -9.35
N VAL A 155 -15.66 -1.12 -8.34
CA VAL A 155 -14.30 -1.25 -7.81
C VAL A 155 -13.32 -1.70 -8.89
N ILE A 156 -13.67 -2.70 -9.69
CA ILE A 156 -12.81 -3.18 -10.78
C ILE A 156 -12.57 -2.09 -11.83
N ARG A 157 -13.62 -1.34 -12.21
CA ARG A 157 -13.50 -0.24 -13.17
C ARG A 157 -12.59 0.88 -12.66
N GLU A 158 -12.65 1.19 -11.37
CA GLU A 158 -11.76 2.16 -10.75
C GLU A 158 -10.28 1.71 -10.82
N ILE A 159 -9.99 0.42 -10.66
CA ILE A 159 -8.61 -0.08 -10.82
C ILE A 159 -8.16 0.01 -12.27
N GLN A 160 -9.04 -0.34 -13.22
CA GLN A 160 -8.74 -0.36 -14.65
C GLN A 160 -8.39 1.03 -15.20
N GLN A 161 -8.94 2.11 -14.64
CA GLN A 161 -8.64 3.48 -15.08
C GLN A 161 -7.15 3.85 -14.94
N TYR A 162 -6.41 3.16 -14.06
CA TYR A 162 -4.99 3.39 -13.83
C TYR A 162 -4.09 2.52 -14.73
N GLN A 163 -4.67 1.65 -15.55
CA GLN A 163 -3.95 0.76 -16.48
C GLN A 163 -3.92 1.28 -17.92
N SER A 164 -4.68 2.35 -18.20
CA SER A 164 -4.75 3.05 -19.49
C SER A 164 -3.69 4.15 -19.64
#